data_AF-A0A4V2XTN9-F1
#
_entry.id   AF-A0A4V2XTN9-F1
#
_cell.length_a   1.000
_cell.length_b   1.000
_cell.length_c   1.000
_cell.angle_alpha   90.00
_cell.angle_beta   90.00
_cell.angle_gamma   90.00
#
_symmetry.space_group_name_H-M   'P 1'
#
loop_
_entity.id
_entity.type
_entity.pdbx_description
1 polymer ?
#
loop_
_entity_poly.entity_id
_entity_poly.type
_entity_poly.pdbx_seq_one_letter_code
_entity_poly.pdbx_strand_id
1 'polypeptide(L)'
;MQGVSGMGVAGQPSRWSIEKFGRELARDLRSRIPNALRRAVELAQDARKASALDTDHAFGPVRWKQQYESLHEQLRDLPAVTDVHPPGTQVRVTICQDHLLLPWLYARRRGVDMRKVGGPVKSQLVRDLLILFGPKSDYEEPTLPDMPLSPDEARDRTLLREAIERLTPRPKVLLIGFACNSDDGLLAVSWGEAALAPGRKLEWGPVEDLSTPN
;
A
#
# COMPACT_ATOMS: atom_id res chain seq x y z
N MET A 1 16.45 30.56 -7.23
CA MET A 1 16.92 29.16 -7.21
C MET A 1 15.77 28.28 -7.67
N GLN A 2 15.77 27.90 -8.95
CA GLN A 2 14.74 27.05 -9.54
C GLN A 2 15.05 25.59 -9.22
N GLY A 3 14.10 24.91 -8.59
CA GLY A 3 14.17 23.48 -8.28
C GLY A 3 14.11 22.66 -9.56
N VAL A 4 15.10 21.77 -9.71
CA VAL A 4 15.18 20.82 -10.81
C VAL A 4 14.11 19.75 -10.57
N SER A 5 12.98 19.86 -11.26
CA SER A 5 12.05 18.74 -11.46
C SER A 5 12.77 17.69 -12.30
N GLY A 6 13.33 16.68 -11.64
CA GLY A 6 13.84 15.49 -12.32
C GLY A 6 12.68 14.70 -12.91
N MET A 7 12.34 14.95 -14.18
CA MET A 7 11.60 14.00 -15.01
C MET A 7 12.49 12.76 -15.18
N GLY A 8 12.29 11.75 -14.35
CA GLY A 8 12.84 10.42 -14.59
C GLY A 8 12.27 9.86 -15.88
N VAL A 9 13.13 9.26 -16.71
CA VAL A 9 12.73 8.53 -17.92
C VAL A 9 11.71 7.47 -17.51
N ALA A 10 10.51 7.52 -18.11
CA ALA A 10 9.43 6.58 -17.82
C ALA A 10 9.96 5.14 -17.95
N GLY A 11 10.07 4.43 -16.82
CA GLY A 11 10.53 3.05 -16.76
C GLY A 11 11.80 2.79 -15.94
N GLN A 12 12.62 3.80 -15.59
CA GLN A 12 13.77 3.58 -14.70
C GLN A 12 13.40 3.78 -13.22
N PRO A 13 13.99 3.00 -12.29
CA PRO A 13 13.88 3.27 -10.86
C PRO A 13 14.49 4.61 -10.46
N SER A 14 13.79 5.38 -9.63
CA SER A 14 14.37 6.54 -8.97
C SER A 14 15.53 6.16 -8.04
N ARG A 15 16.40 7.13 -7.71
CA ARG A 15 17.49 6.93 -6.73
C ARG A 15 16.95 6.43 -5.38
N TRP A 16 15.82 6.97 -4.92
CA TRP A 16 15.17 6.56 -3.68
C TRP A 16 14.74 5.08 -3.71
N SER A 17 14.15 4.61 -4.81
CA SER A 17 13.79 3.20 -4.97
C SER A 17 15.01 2.29 -5.05
N ILE A 18 16.10 2.74 -5.70
CA ILE A 18 17.37 2.00 -5.79
C ILE A 18 18.02 1.87 -4.41
N GLU A 19 18.01 2.92 -3.59
CA GLU A 19 18.58 2.89 -2.24
C GLU A 19 17.86 1.89 -1.32
N LYS A 20 16.57 1.62 -1.56
CA LYS A 20 15.77 0.67 -0.77
C LYS A 20 15.88 -0.76 -1.25
N PHE A 21 15.72 -0.97 -2.55
CA PHE A 21 15.54 -2.30 -3.12
C PHE A 21 16.76 -2.79 -3.92
N GLY A 22 17.74 -1.91 -4.17
CA GLY A 22 18.73 -2.15 -5.22
C GLY A 22 18.13 -1.96 -6.61
N ARG A 23 19.00 -1.80 -7.62
CA ARG A 23 18.58 -1.41 -8.97
C ARG A 23 17.69 -2.43 -9.67
N GLU A 24 18.05 -3.70 -9.61
CA GLU A 24 17.37 -4.77 -10.35
C GLU A 24 15.99 -5.05 -9.74
N LEU A 25 15.93 -5.30 -8.43
CA LEU A 25 14.66 -5.52 -7.73
C LEU A 25 13.75 -4.29 -7.81
N ALA A 26 14.27 -3.06 -7.69
CA ALA A 26 13.47 -1.86 -7.91
C ALA A 26 12.86 -1.81 -9.32
N ARG A 27 13.58 -2.26 -10.35
CA ARG A 27 13.05 -2.33 -11.73
C ARG A 27 11.93 -3.36 -11.82
N ASP A 28 12.14 -4.55 -11.26
CA ASP A 28 11.15 -5.62 -11.25
C ASP A 28 9.87 -5.21 -10.51
N LEU A 29 10.00 -4.62 -9.33
CA LEU A 29 8.86 -4.16 -8.54
C LEU A 29 8.05 -3.07 -9.28
N ARG A 30 8.74 -2.11 -9.92
CA ARG A 30 8.08 -1.04 -10.70
C ARG A 30 7.27 -1.58 -11.87
N SER A 31 7.64 -2.73 -12.43
CA SER A 31 6.87 -3.40 -13.48
C SER A 31 5.75 -4.30 -12.92
N ARG A 32 6.06 -5.11 -11.91
CA ARG A 32 5.15 -6.16 -11.40
C ARG A 32 4.04 -5.63 -10.51
N ILE A 33 4.27 -4.57 -9.73
CA ILE A 33 3.24 -4.01 -8.84
C ILE A 33 2.05 -3.44 -9.63
N PRO A 34 2.24 -2.62 -10.68
CA PRO A 34 1.11 -2.17 -11.51
C PRO A 34 0.37 -3.34 -12.17
N ASN A 35 1.09 -4.37 -12.64
CA ASN A 35 0.48 -5.58 -13.20
C ASN A 35 -0.39 -6.32 -12.17
N ALA A 36 0.10 -6.46 -10.94
CA ALA A 36 -0.64 -7.07 -9.83
C ALA A 36 -1.94 -6.32 -9.53
N LEU A 37 -1.86 -4.99 -9.39
CA LEU A 37 -3.02 -4.17 -9.09
C LEU A 37 -4.01 -4.14 -10.25
N ARG A 38 -3.53 -4.15 -11.50
CA ARG A 38 -4.40 -4.26 -12.66
C ARG A 38 -5.17 -5.57 -12.62
N ARG A 39 -4.47 -6.69 -12.40
CA ARG A 39 -5.10 -8.01 -12.28
C ARG A 39 -6.16 -8.05 -11.17
N ALA A 40 -5.86 -7.47 -10.01
CA ALA A 40 -6.80 -7.39 -8.90
C ALA A 40 -8.07 -6.62 -9.25
N VAL A 41 -7.93 -5.51 -9.99
CA VAL A 41 -9.06 -4.69 -10.44
C VAL A 41 -9.86 -5.41 -11.52
N GLU A 42 -9.21 -6.05 -12.50
CA GLU A 42 -9.88 -6.85 -13.53
C GLU A 42 -10.73 -7.97 -12.93
N LEU A 43 -10.17 -8.73 -11.97
CA LEU A 43 -10.91 -9.76 -11.24
C LEU A 43 -12.14 -9.22 -10.51
N ALA A 44 -12.03 -8.00 -9.96
CA ALA A 44 -13.16 -7.35 -9.32
C ALA A 44 -14.20 -6.85 -10.34
N GLN A 45 -13.79 -6.40 -11.52
CA GLN A 45 -14.70 -6.04 -12.61
C GLN A 45 -15.43 -7.27 -13.13
N ASP A 46 -14.74 -8.40 -13.28
CA ASP A 46 -15.35 -9.67 -13.69
C ASP A 46 -16.36 -10.16 -12.66
N ALA A 47 -16.05 -10.04 -11.37
CA ALA A 47 -17.00 -10.36 -10.30
C ALA A 47 -18.24 -9.45 -10.30
N ARG A 48 -18.08 -8.16 -10.61
CA ARG A 48 -19.22 -7.24 -10.81
C ARG A 48 -20.07 -7.66 -12.01
N LYS A 49 -19.47 -7.95 -13.15
CA LYS A 49 -20.19 -8.40 -14.35
C LYS A 49 -20.95 -9.70 -14.07
N ALA A 50 -20.33 -10.65 -13.36
CA ALA A 50 -20.92 -11.93 -13.02
C ALA A 50 -22.05 -11.85 -11.98
N SER A 51 -22.10 -10.79 -11.15
CA SER A 51 -23.15 -10.65 -10.14
C SER A 51 -24.51 -10.27 -10.73
N ALA A 52 -24.55 -9.81 -11.98
CA ALA A 52 -25.73 -9.24 -12.64
C ALA A 52 -26.40 -8.09 -11.85
N LEU A 53 -25.65 -7.43 -10.96
CA LEU A 53 -26.08 -6.24 -10.25
C LEU A 53 -25.48 -5.00 -10.90
N ASP A 54 -26.29 -3.95 -11.02
CA ASP A 54 -25.81 -2.65 -11.53
C ASP A 54 -24.95 -1.87 -10.52
N THR A 55 -24.66 -2.47 -9.36
CA THR A 55 -23.99 -1.85 -8.22
C THR A 55 -22.61 -2.47 -7.93
N ASP A 56 -21.76 -1.71 -7.24
CA ASP A 56 -20.40 -2.13 -6.85
C ASP A 56 -20.36 -3.14 -5.67
N HIS A 57 -21.47 -3.80 -5.35
CA HIS A 57 -21.58 -4.73 -4.22
C HIS A 57 -20.58 -5.89 -4.31
N ALA A 58 -20.29 -6.39 -5.52
CA ALA A 58 -19.27 -7.42 -5.74
C ALA A 58 -17.86 -6.81 -5.94
N PHE A 59 -17.77 -5.64 -6.60
CA PHE A 59 -16.49 -5.02 -6.95
C PHE A 59 -15.63 -4.69 -5.71
N GLY A 60 -16.20 -3.97 -4.74
CA GLY A 60 -15.45 -3.47 -3.58
C GLY A 60 -14.81 -4.58 -2.73
N PRO A 61 -15.57 -5.58 -2.26
CA PRO A 61 -15.05 -6.68 -1.45
C PRO A 61 -14.03 -7.56 -2.19
N VAL A 62 -14.31 -7.89 -3.47
CA VAL A 62 -13.38 -8.70 -4.27
C VAL A 62 -12.08 -7.96 -4.49
N ARG A 63 -12.12 -6.68 -4.90
CA ARG A 63 -10.92 -5.84 -5.07
C ARG A 63 -10.10 -5.78 -3.78
N TRP A 64 -10.74 -5.60 -2.63
CA TRP A 64 -10.05 -5.48 -1.35
C TRP A 64 -9.25 -6.73 -0.98
N LYS A 65 -9.73 -7.93 -1.32
CA LYS A 65 -8.95 -9.17 -1.12
C LYS A 65 -7.90 -9.34 -2.22
N GLN A 66 -8.31 -9.17 -3.47
CA GLN A 66 -7.46 -9.44 -4.63
C GLN A 66 -6.24 -8.52 -4.71
N GLN A 67 -6.29 -7.28 -4.21
CA GLN A 67 -5.12 -6.40 -4.19
C GLN A 67 -3.94 -6.99 -3.39
N TYR A 68 -4.19 -7.83 -2.38
CA TYR A 68 -3.16 -8.50 -1.61
C TYR A 68 -2.72 -9.81 -2.29
N GLU A 69 -3.68 -10.62 -2.72
CA GLU A 69 -3.39 -11.91 -3.37
C GLU A 69 -2.64 -11.72 -4.70
N SER A 70 -3.07 -10.76 -5.54
CA SER A 70 -2.38 -10.47 -6.80
C SER A 70 -0.98 -9.89 -6.59
N LEU A 71 -0.74 -9.12 -5.52
CA LEU A 71 0.61 -8.68 -5.16
C LEU A 71 1.51 -9.87 -4.83
N HIS A 72 1.03 -10.78 -3.96
CA HIS A 72 1.75 -12.01 -3.65
C HIS A 72 2.05 -12.82 -4.92
N GLU A 73 1.04 -13.12 -5.74
CA GLU A 73 1.20 -13.95 -6.94
C GLU A 73 2.24 -13.40 -7.91
N GLN A 74 2.28 -12.07 -8.10
CA GLN A 74 3.21 -11.44 -9.04
C GLN A 74 4.64 -11.30 -8.48
N LEU A 75 4.79 -11.25 -7.15
CA LEU A 75 6.05 -10.92 -6.49
C LEU A 75 6.75 -12.12 -5.84
N ARG A 76 6.04 -13.22 -5.56
CA ARG A 76 6.57 -14.38 -4.81
C ARG A 76 7.85 -15.01 -5.38
N ASP A 77 8.08 -14.87 -6.69
CA ASP A 77 9.26 -15.44 -7.35
C ASP A 77 10.46 -14.47 -7.37
N LEU A 78 10.31 -13.26 -6.82
CA LEU A 78 11.41 -12.30 -6.69
C LEU A 78 12.30 -12.63 -5.48
N PRO A 79 13.60 -12.29 -5.55
CA PRO A 79 14.48 -12.44 -4.40
C PRO A 79 14.03 -11.55 -3.24
N ALA A 80 14.28 -12.01 -2.01
CA ALA A 80 13.96 -11.30 -0.76
C ALA A 80 12.46 -10.94 -0.60
N VAL A 81 11.58 -11.70 -1.25
CA VAL A 81 10.12 -11.65 -1.03
C VAL A 81 9.71 -12.80 -0.14
N THR A 82 8.90 -12.48 0.87
CA THR A 82 8.19 -13.44 1.72
C THR A 82 6.80 -12.87 2.03
N ASP A 83 5.95 -13.66 2.66
CA ASP A 83 4.63 -13.20 3.09
C ASP A 83 4.39 -13.51 4.56
N VAL A 84 3.63 -12.64 5.19
CA VAL A 84 3.05 -12.88 6.50
C VAL A 84 1.54 -13.00 6.34
N HIS A 85 0.91 -13.89 7.09
CA HIS A 85 -0.53 -13.84 7.33
C HIS A 85 -0.72 -13.22 8.71
N PRO A 86 -1.00 -11.90 8.80
CA PRO A 86 -1.17 -11.26 10.08
C PRO A 86 -2.29 -11.92 10.89
N PRO A 87 -2.09 -12.21 12.19
CA PRO A 87 -3.12 -12.80 13.03
C PRO A 87 -4.43 -12.02 12.97
N GLY A 88 -5.56 -12.73 12.89
CA GLY A 88 -6.89 -12.11 12.83
C GLY A 88 -7.25 -11.44 11.50
N THR A 89 -6.42 -11.55 10.47
CA THR A 89 -6.70 -10.95 9.14
C THR A 89 -7.04 -12.01 8.09
N GLN A 90 -7.82 -11.61 7.09
CA GLN A 90 -8.21 -12.46 5.96
C GLN A 90 -7.27 -12.36 4.75
N VAL A 91 -6.16 -11.64 4.89
CA VAL A 91 -5.26 -11.31 3.78
C VAL A 91 -3.83 -11.60 4.18
N ARG A 92 -3.01 -11.97 3.21
CA ARG A 92 -1.56 -11.99 3.35
C ARG A 92 -0.97 -10.61 3.08
N VAL A 93 0.12 -10.28 3.75
CA VAL A 93 0.90 -9.06 3.48
C VAL A 93 2.26 -9.50 2.93
N THR A 94 2.57 -9.03 1.73
CA THR A 94 3.86 -9.28 1.09
C THR A 94 4.93 -8.38 1.69
N ILE A 95 6.06 -8.97 2.05
CA ILE A 95 7.25 -8.31 2.57
C ILE A 95 8.34 -8.44 1.51
N CYS A 96 8.91 -7.33 1.08
CA CYS A 96 10.01 -7.28 0.13
C CYS A 96 11.16 -6.48 0.71
N GLN A 97 12.30 -7.12 0.97
CA GLN A 97 13.48 -6.47 1.55
C GLN A 97 13.13 -5.58 2.76
N ASP A 98 12.54 -6.20 3.79
CA ASP A 98 12.03 -5.57 5.01
C ASP A 98 10.82 -4.62 4.84
N HIS A 99 10.36 -4.36 3.62
CA HIS A 99 9.22 -3.47 3.37
C HIS A 99 7.91 -4.26 3.24
N LEU A 100 6.98 -4.00 4.15
CA LEU A 100 5.58 -4.41 4.09
C LEU A 100 4.89 -3.62 2.97
N LEU A 101 4.48 -4.30 1.91
CA LEU A 101 3.83 -3.69 0.75
C LEU A 101 2.31 -3.62 1.00
N LEU A 102 1.80 -2.43 1.31
CA LEU A 102 0.41 -2.24 1.71
C LEU A 102 -0.42 -1.57 0.61
N PRO A 103 -1.25 -2.33 -0.15
CA PRO A 103 -2.13 -1.76 -1.15
C PRO A 103 -3.18 -0.84 -0.54
N TRP A 104 -3.27 0.38 -1.06
CA TRP A 104 -4.14 1.43 -0.55
C TRP A 104 -4.89 2.14 -1.69
N LEU A 105 -6.21 1.94 -1.75
CA LEU A 105 -7.06 2.66 -2.70
C LEU A 105 -7.23 4.12 -2.25
N TYR A 106 -6.60 5.05 -2.96
CA TYR A 106 -6.60 6.47 -2.61
C TYR A 106 -7.64 7.30 -3.37
N ALA A 107 -8.07 6.85 -4.56
CA ALA A 107 -9.05 7.57 -5.37
C ALA A 107 -9.86 6.64 -6.29
N ARG A 108 -11.00 7.15 -6.78
CA ARG A 108 -11.85 6.48 -7.78
C ARG A 108 -11.91 7.22 -9.13
N ARG A 109 -11.00 8.17 -9.34
CA ARG A 109 -10.94 9.02 -10.53
C ARG A 109 -9.49 9.32 -10.90
N ARG A 110 -9.24 9.63 -12.18
CA ARG A 110 -7.93 10.00 -12.70
C ARG A 110 -7.47 11.38 -12.18
N GLY A 111 -6.18 11.66 -12.31
CA GLY A 111 -5.60 12.97 -12.02
C GLY A 111 -5.53 13.35 -10.54
N VAL A 112 -5.82 12.42 -9.62
CA VAL A 112 -5.65 12.63 -8.19
C VAL A 112 -4.22 12.26 -7.81
N ASP A 113 -3.51 13.23 -7.24
CA ASP A 113 -2.22 13.01 -6.60
C ASP A 113 -2.43 12.33 -5.24
N MET A 114 -1.82 11.17 -5.05
CA MET A 114 -1.90 10.39 -3.82
C MET A 114 -1.54 11.22 -2.57
N ARG A 115 -0.58 12.14 -2.69
CA ARG A 115 -0.10 12.97 -1.57
C ARG A 115 -1.13 13.99 -1.09
N LYS A 116 -2.09 14.35 -1.95
CA LYS A 116 -3.11 15.36 -1.68
C LYS A 116 -4.41 14.74 -1.16
N VAL A 117 -4.48 13.42 -1.04
CA VAL A 117 -5.65 12.73 -0.52
C VAL A 117 -5.74 12.96 0.98
N GLY A 118 -6.75 13.73 1.39
CA GLY A 118 -7.07 13.96 2.79
C GLY A 118 -8.02 12.90 3.37
N GLY A 119 -8.21 12.98 4.69
CA GLY A 119 -9.13 12.13 5.44
C GLY A 119 -8.43 10.96 6.15
N PRO A 120 -9.13 10.29 7.08
CA PRO A 120 -8.54 9.25 7.89
C PRO A 120 -8.34 7.95 7.09
N VAL A 121 -7.21 7.27 7.32
CA VAL A 121 -6.98 5.91 6.81
C VAL A 121 -8.04 4.97 7.40
N LYS A 122 -8.90 4.40 6.54
CA LYS A 122 -10.05 3.60 6.99
C LYS A 122 -9.67 2.18 7.42
N SER A 123 -8.75 1.55 6.70
CA SER A 123 -8.30 0.19 7.00
C SER A 123 -7.61 0.12 8.36
N GLN A 124 -8.14 -0.71 9.27
CA GLN A 124 -7.54 -0.93 10.59
C GLN A 124 -6.16 -1.56 10.47
N LEU A 125 -6.02 -2.60 9.64
CA LEU A 125 -4.73 -3.24 9.36
C LEU A 125 -3.66 -2.25 8.87
N VAL A 126 -3.99 -1.39 7.90
CA VAL A 126 -3.04 -0.40 7.39
C VAL A 126 -2.67 0.60 8.48
N ARG A 127 -3.63 1.04 9.30
CA ARG A 127 -3.35 1.92 10.44
C ARG A 127 -2.42 1.27 11.45
N ASP A 128 -2.70 0.05 11.88
CA ASP A 128 -1.88 -0.64 12.87
C ASP A 128 -0.47 -0.87 12.36
N LEU A 129 -0.30 -1.25 11.08
CA LEU A 129 1.02 -1.42 10.48
C LEU A 129 1.78 -0.10 10.36
N LEU A 130 1.12 1.00 10.02
CA LEU A 130 1.74 2.33 10.01
C LEU A 130 2.14 2.79 11.41
N ILE A 131 1.32 2.51 12.44
CA ILE A 131 1.66 2.81 13.84
C ILE A 131 2.87 1.99 14.31
N LEU A 132 2.92 0.72 13.93
CA LEU A 132 3.96 -0.21 14.36
C LEU A 132 5.29 0.02 13.64
N PHE A 133 5.24 0.27 12.33
CA PHE A 133 6.37 0.13 11.40
C PHE A 133 6.45 1.25 10.35
N GLY A 134 5.57 2.24 10.41
CA GLY A 134 5.68 3.45 9.59
C GLY A 134 6.79 4.37 10.07
N PRO A 135 7.24 5.32 9.23
CA PRO A 135 8.02 6.46 9.69
C PRO A 135 7.32 7.20 10.83
N LYS A 136 8.11 7.81 11.72
CA LYS A 136 7.56 8.72 12.74
C LYS A 136 7.08 10.01 12.07
N SER A 137 5.96 10.54 12.53
CA SER A 137 5.47 11.86 12.13
C SER A 137 6.33 12.94 12.79
N ASP A 138 6.60 14.02 12.05
CA ASP A 138 7.33 15.20 12.54
C ASP A 138 6.41 16.17 13.32
N TYR A 139 5.10 15.91 13.33
CA TYR A 139 4.10 16.73 14.00
C TYR A 139 3.98 16.36 15.49
N GLU A 140 4.54 17.20 16.36
CA GLU A 140 4.25 17.21 17.80
C GLU A 140 3.18 18.27 18.10
N GLU A 141 1.91 17.97 17.87
CA GLU A 141 0.82 18.76 18.47
C GLU A 141 0.47 18.20 19.85
N PRO A 142 0.20 19.05 20.86
CA PRO A 142 -0.36 18.60 22.14
C PRO A 142 -1.78 18.10 21.88
N THR A 143 -1.87 16.81 21.58
CA THR A 143 -3.13 16.15 21.23
C THR A 143 -3.86 15.78 22.52
N LEU A 144 -5.20 15.82 22.52
CA LEU A 144 -5.95 15.08 23.53
C LEU A 144 -5.45 13.62 23.51
N PRO A 145 -5.22 12.98 24.66
CA PRO A 145 -4.75 11.61 24.67
C PRO A 145 -5.72 10.77 23.83
N ASP A 146 -5.19 10.07 22.83
CA ASP A 146 -5.94 9.03 22.13
C ASP A 146 -6.56 8.12 23.19
N MET A 147 -7.82 7.70 22.99
CA MET A 147 -8.40 6.74 23.92
C MET A 147 -7.46 5.53 24.03
N PRO A 148 -7.15 5.09 25.26
CA PRO A 148 -6.28 3.95 25.44
C PRO A 148 -6.87 2.76 24.71
N LEU A 149 -6.01 1.98 24.06
CA LEU A 149 -6.43 0.74 23.42
C LEU A 149 -7.16 -0.13 24.43
N SER A 150 -8.20 -0.81 23.97
CA SER A 150 -8.75 -1.91 24.77
C SER A 150 -7.69 -2.99 24.96
N PRO A 151 -7.79 -3.83 26.02
CA PRO A 151 -6.86 -4.93 26.23
C PRO A 151 -6.73 -5.87 25.03
N ASP A 152 -7.83 -6.07 24.29
CA ASP A 152 -7.85 -6.91 23.09
C ASP A 152 -7.13 -6.23 21.92
N GLU A 153 -7.36 -4.93 21.70
CA GLU A 153 -6.62 -4.16 20.67
C GLU A 153 -5.11 -4.11 20.94
N ALA A 154 -4.71 -3.98 22.21
CA ALA A 154 -3.31 -4.01 22.60
C ALA A 154 -2.68 -5.40 22.37
N ARG A 155 -3.42 -6.47 22.69
CA ARG A 155 -3.01 -7.85 22.44
C ARG A 155 -2.86 -8.12 20.95
N ASP A 156 -3.86 -7.79 20.15
CA ASP A 156 -3.86 -8.00 18.70
C ASP A 156 -2.71 -7.26 18.02
N ARG A 157 -2.46 -6.01 18.44
CA ARG A 157 -1.32 -5.23 17.96
C ARG A 157 0.03 -5.84 18.34
N THR A 158 0.14 -6.45 19.52
CA THR A 158 1.35 -7.16 19.96
C THR A 158 1.59 -8.41 19.13
N LEU A 159 0.55 -9.23 18.92
CA LEU A 159 0.63 -10.44 18.08
C LEU A 159 0.98 -10.10 16.63
N LEU A 160 0.42 -9.01 16.10
CA LEU A 160 0.74 -8.47 14.79
C LEU A 160 2.22 -8.08 14.69
N ARG A 161 2.74 -7.36 15.70
CA ARG A 161 4.14 -6.97 15.77
C ARG A 161 5.06 -8.19 15.73
N GLU A 162 4.84 -9.14 16.63
CA GLU A 162 5.66 -10.34 16.76
C GLU A 162 5.65 -11.19 15.48
N ALA A 163 4.50 -11.31 14.82
CA ALA A 163 4.38 -12.06 13.58
C ALA A 163 5.27 -11.48 12.47
N ILE A 164 5.41 -10.16 12.41
CA ILE A 164 6.20 -9.46 11.39
C ILE A 164 7.68 -9.46 11.76
N GLU A 165 8.02 -9.15 13.02
CA GLU A 165 9.41 -9.07 13.49
C GLU A 165 10.13 -10.44 13.43
N ARG A 166 9.37 -11.56 13.43
CA ARG A 166 9.92 -12.91 13.16
C ARG A 166 10.42 -13.10 11.73
N LEU A 167 9.90 -12.35 10.75
CA LEU A 167 10.21 -12.49 9.33
C LEU A 167 11.16 -11.42 8.83
N THR A 168 11.10 -10.22 9.39
CA THR A 168 11.99 -9.12 9.08
C THR A 168 12.44 -8.45 10.38
N PRO A 169 13.75 -8.29 10.61
CA PRO A 169 14.25 -7.67 11.84
C PRO A 169 14.09 -6.14 11.86
N ARG A 170 13.81 -5.52 10.71
CA ARG A 170 13.69 -4.05 10.56
C ARG A 170 12.50 -3.69 9.67
N PRO A 171 11.27 -4.11 10.05
CA PRO A 171 10.08 -3.88 9.25
C PRO A 171 9.86 -2.40 8.97
N LYS A 172 9.52 -2.11 7.71
CA LYS A 172 9.13 -0.77 7.24
C LYS A 172 7.86 -0.87 6.44
N VAL A 173 7.02 0.16 6.48
CA VAL A 173 5.82 0.21 5.62
C VAL A 173 6.10 0.96 4.34
N LEU A 174 5.68 0.37 3.21
CA LEU A 174 5.55 1.06 1.94
C LEU A 174 4.08 1.01 1.50
N LEU A 175 3.45 2.18 1.35
CA LEU A 175 2.11 2.26 0.80
C LEU A 175 2.18 2.10 -0.71
N ILE A 176 1.44 1.12 -1.23
CA ILE A 176 1.22 0.91 -2.66
C ILE A 176 -0.13 1.53 -3.00
N GLY A 177 -0.11 2.83 -3.24
CA GLY A 177 -1.29 3.60 -3.58
C GLY A 177 -1.78 3.32 -4.98
N PHE A 178 -3.10 3.18 -5.13
CA PHE A 178 -3.69 3.09 -6.46
C PHE A 178 -5.04 3.81 -6.52
N ALA A 179 -5.40 4.22 -7.74
CA ALA A 179 -6.71 4.72 -8.08
C ALA A 179 -7.39 3.73 -9.02
N CYS A 180 -8.66 3.41 -8.77
CA CYS A 180 -9.44 2.54 -9.66
C CYS A 180 -10.95 2.81 -9.54
N ASN A 181 -11.70 2.45 -10.57
CA ASN A 181 -13.16 2.33 -10.49
C ASN A 181 -13.61 1.07 -11.24
N SER A 182 -14.89 0.74 -11.15
CA SER A 182 -15.44 -0.49 -11.75
C SER A 182 -15.68 -0.38 -13.26
N ASP A 183 -15.65 0.81 -13.83
CA ASP A 183 -15.93 1.05 -15.25
C ASP A 183 -14.63 1.09 -16.09
N ASP A 184 -13.69 1.93 -15.68
CA ASP A 184 -12.41 2.20 -16.34
C ASP A 184 -11.25 1.30 -15.85
N GLY A 185 -11.47 0.53 -14.78
CA GLY A 185 -10.45 -0.33 -14.18
C GLY A 185 -9.37 0.46 -13.41
N LEU A 186 -8.11 0.05 -13.56
CA LEU A 186 -6.97 0.67 -12.89
C LEU A 186 -6.61 2.01 -13.56
N LEU A 187 -6.54 3.07 -12.76
CA LEU A 187 -6.40 4.45 -13.24
C LEU A 187 -5.00 5.03 -13.04
N ALA A 188 -4.36 4.71 -11.91
CA ALA A 188 -3.03 5.18 -11.53
C ALA A 188 -2.47 4.30 -10.42
N VAL A 189 -1.14 4.23 -10.34
CA VAL A 189 -0.41 3.55 -9.27
C VAL A 189 0.77 4.40 -8.87
N SER A 190 0.98 4.54 -7.57
CA SER A 190 2.12 5.21 -6.97
C SER A 190 2.54 4.44 -5.74
N TRP A 191 3.80 4.55 -5.33
CA TRP A 191 4.24 4.04 -4.04
C TRP A 191 4.91 5.13 -3.22
N GLY A 192 4.91 4.97 -1.91
CA GLY A 192 5.54 5.96 -1.06
C GLY A 192 5.58 5.59 0.41
N GLU A 193 6.44 6.31 1.12
CA GLU A 193 6.51 6.27 2.57
C GLU A 193 5.61 7.34 3.15
N ALA A 194 4.85 6.96 4.18
CA ALA A 194 4.01 7.90 4.90
C ALA A 194 4.04 7.60 6.39
N ALA A 195 4.20 8.64 7.20
CA ALA A 195 3.93 8.58 8.63
C ALA A 195 2.42 8.70 8.86
N LEU A 196 1.92 8.02 9.91
CA LEU A 196 0.55 8.24 10.38
C LEU A 196 0.57 9.37 11.41
N ALA A 197 0.04 10.53 11.04
CA ALA A 197 -0.10 11.69 11.90
C ALA A 197 -1.37 11.61 12.75
N PRO A 198 -1.50 12.47 13.80
CA PRO A 198 -2.74 12.62 14.56
C PRO A 198 -3.97 12.80 13.67
N GLY A 199 -5.11 12.28 14.12
CA GLY A 199 -6.34 12.26 13.31
C GLY A 199 -6.31 11.26 12.14
N ARG A 200 -5.36 10.31 12.15
CA ARG A 200 -5.23 9.20 11.17
C ARG A 200 -4.95 9.69 9.75
N LYS A 201 -4.30 10.84 9.61
CA LYS A 201 -3.89 11.43 8.34
C LYS A 201 -2.50 10.91 7.95
N LEU A 202 -2.20 10.94 6.65
CA LEU A 202 -0.89 10.55 6.14
C LEU A 202 -0.01 11.77 5.92
N GLU A 203 1.18 11.75 6.49
CA GLU A 203 2.26 12.69 6.20
C GLU A 203 3.25 12.02 5.26
N TRP A 204 3.35 12.56 4.05
CA TRP A 204 4.09 11.92 2.98
C TRP A 204 5.56 12.28 3.00
N GLY A 205 6.40 11.25 2.97
CA GLY A 205 7.80 11.35 2.57
C GLY A 205 7.93 11.25 1.03
N PRO A 206 8.98 10.57 0.54
CA PRO A 206 9.14 10.35 -0.89
C PRO A 206 8.00 9.50 -1.47
N VAL A 207 7.52 9.92 -2.64
CA VAL A 207 6.50 9.25 -3.44
C VAL A 207 6.99 9.19 -4.88
N GLU A 208 6.76 8.06 -5.53
CA GLU A 208 7.09 7.84 -6.93
C GLU A 208 5.91 7.19 -7.65
N ASP A 209 5.56 7.73 -8.81
CA ASP A 209 4.56 7.14 -9.67
C ASP A 209 5.12 5.90 -10.38
N LEU A 210 4.26 4.89 -10.50
CA LEU A 210 4.54 3.68 -11.23
C LEU A 210 3.82 3.74 -12.57
N SER A 211 4.54 3.44 -13.65
CA SER A 211 3.93 3.37 -14.97
C SER A 211 2.85 2.29 -14.96
N THR A 212 1.61 2.70 -15.24
CA THR A 212 0.55 1.73 -15.50
C THR A 212 0.84 1.09 -16.86
N PRO A 213 0.70 -0.23 -17.00
CA PRO A 213 0.96 -0.87 -18.28
C PRO A 213 -0.22 -0.54 -19.21
N ASN A 214 0.10 -0.17 -20.46
CA ASN A 214 -0.90 0.08 -21.51
C ASN A 214 -1.80 -1.15 -21.74
#